data_AF-A0A1I0F8F0-F1
#
_entry.id   AF-A0A1I0F8F0-F1
#
_cell.length_a   1.000
_cell.length_b   1.000
_cell.length_c   1.000
_cell.angle_alpha   90.00
_cell.angle_beta   90.00
_cell.angle_gamma   90.00
#
_symmetry.space_group_name_H-M   'P 1'
#
loop_
_entity.id
_entity.type
_entity.pdbx_description
1 polymer ?
#
loop_
_entity_poly.entity_id
_entity_poly.type
_entity_poly.pdbx_seq_one_letter_code
_entity_poly.pdbx_strand_id
1 'polypeptide(L)' 'MDYFTKEGMEKLLEDEEVVSRLTEFMAMDGAAYFEEVRSHLSPEELEEYLDENPDERIYLNK' A
#
# COMPACT_ATOMS: atom_id res chain seq x y z
N MET A 1 6.94 -12.39 -16.84
CA MET A 1 6.04 -12.19 -15.68
C MET A 1 6.51 -13.15 -14.59
N ASP A 2 7.83 -13.19 -14.35
CA ASP A 2 8.44 -14.33 -13.65
C ASP A 2 8.73 -13.98 -12.18
N TYR A 3 8.46 -12.73 -11.81
CA TYR A 3 8.62 -12.17 -10.47
C TYR A 3 7.78 -12.88 -9.41
N PHE A 4 6.60 -13.39 -9.78
CA PHE A 4 5.71 -14.10 -8.86
C PHE A 4 6.01 -15.61 -8.74
N THR A 5 7.04 -16.10 -9.43
CA THR A 5 7.57 -17.45 -9.17
C THR A 5 8.40 -17.44 -7.90
N LYS A 6 8.62 -18.61 -7.28
CA LYS A 6 9.47 -18.71 -6.09
C LYS A 6 10.89 -18.16 -6.33
N GLU A 7 11.47 -18.49 -7.48
CA GLU A 7 12.79 -18.00 -7.88
C GLU A 7 12.78 -16.49 -8.18
N GLY A 8 11.69 -15.97 -8.76
CA GLY A 8 11.51 -14.54 -8.98
C GLY A 8 11.39 -13.74 -7.69
N MET A 9 10.68 -14.27 -6.69
CA MET A 9 10.59 -13.66 -5.36
C MET A 9 11.94 -13.69 -4.63
N GLU A 10 12.68 -14.80 -4.70
CA GLU A 10 14.03 -14.87 -4.13
C GLU A 10 14.96 -13.80 -4.74
N LYS A 11 14.92 -13.61 -6.06
CA LYS A 11 15.69 -12.54 -6.74
C LYS A 11 15.26 -11.13 -6.33
N LEU A 12 13.98 -10.89 -6.08
CA LEU A 12 13.49 -9.59 -5.60
C LEU A 12 13.94 -9.30 -4.17
N LEU A 13 14.08 -10.33 -3.34
CA LEU A 13 14.58 -10.20 -1.96
C LEU A 13 16.09 -9.95 -1.88
N GLU A 14 16.83 -10.19 -2.97
CA GLU A 14 18.26 -9.84 -3.07
C GLU A 14 18.48 -8.34 -3.36
N ASP A 15 17.44 -7.62 -3.80
CA ASP A 15 17.51 -6.19 -4.10
C ASP A 15 17.25 -5.36 -2.83
N GLU A 16 18.27 -4.62 -2.38
CA GLU A 16 18.24 -3.79 -1.17
C GLU A 16 17.16 -2.69 -1.24
N GLU A 17 16.90 -2.12 -2.43
CA GLU A 17 15.86 -1.09 -2.60
C GLU A 17 14.47 -1.70 -2.42
N VAL A 18 14.25 -2.89 -2.99
CA VAL A 18 12.98 -3.62 -2.85
C VAL A 18 12.72 -3.97 -1.39
N VAL A 19 13.74 -4.50 -0.70
CA VAL A 19 13.64 -4.84 0.73
C VAL A 19 13.39 -3.60 1.59
N SER A 20 14.07 -2.49 1.33
CA SER A 20 13.86 -1.23 2.06
C SER A 20 12.42 -0.74 1.90
N ARG A 21 11.92 -0.69 0.66
CA ARG A 21 10.55 -0.24 0.38
C ARG A 21 9.49 -1.14 1.01
N LEU A 22 9.67 -2.45 0.99
CA LEU A 22 8.76 -3.39 1.66
C LEU A 22 8.80 -3.23 3.18
N THR A 23 9.98 -2.97 3.74
CA THR A 23 10.15 -2.73 5.18
C THR A 23 9.48 -1.43 5.61
N GLU A 24 9.67 -0.36 4.86
CA GLU A 24 9.00 0.94 5.07
C GLU A 24 7.48 0.79 4.97
N PHE A 25 7.00 0.05 3.96
CA PHE A 25 5.58 -0.24 3.80
C PHE A 25 5.00 -1.01 4.98
N MET A 26 5.69 -2.08 5.45
CA MET A 26 5.23 -2.85 6.62
C MET A 26 5.29 -2.05 7.93
N ALA A 27 6.19 -1.06 8.02
CA ALA A 27 6.32 -0.19 9.18
C ALA A 27 5.36 1.01 9.16
N MET A 28 4.70 1.26 8.03
CA MET A 28 3.76 2.36 7.85
C MET A 28 2.50 2.13 8.72
N ASP A 29 2.08 3.17 9.45
CA ASP A 29 0.82 3.10 10.18
C ASP A 29 -0.38 3.21 9.23
N GLY A 30 -1.56 2.76 9.68
CA GLY A 30 -2.76 2.74 8.85
C GLY A 30 -3.20 4.14 8.37
N ALA A 31 -2.84 5.20 9.09
CA ALA A 31 -3.18 6.57 8.67
C ALA A 31 -2.26 7.06 7.55
N ALA A 32 -0.95 6.77 7.65
CA ALA A 32 0.02 7.07 6.62
C ALA A 32 -0.25 6.27 5.34
N TYR A 33 -0.63 4.99 5.47
CA TYR A 33 -1.05 4.18 4.33
C TYR A 33 -2.31 4.75 3.66
N PHE A 34 -3.32 5.13 4.45
CA PHE A 34 -4.54 5.73 3.93
C PHE A 34 -4.28 7.05 3.18
N GLU A 35 -3.44 7.93 3.71
CA GLU A 35 -3.09 9.19 3.03
C GLU A 35 -2.33 8.95 1.73
N GLU A 36 -1.42 7.97 1.69
CA GLU A 36 -0.72 7.59 0.45
C GLU A 36 -1.73 7.12 -0.60
N VAL A 37 -2.66 6.22 -0.24
CA VAL A 37 -3.72 5.74 -1.14
C VAL A 37 -4.60 6.89 -1.61
N ARG A 38 -5.10 7.70 -0.67
CA ARG A 38 -5.93 8.88 -0.94
C ARG A 38 -5.29 9.85 -1.92
N SER A 39 -3.97 10.07 -1.83
CA SER A 39 -3.25 11.01 -2.69
C SER A 39 -3.27 10.62 -4.18
N HIS A 40 -3.51 9.35 -4.48
CA HIS A 40 -3.56 8.81 -5.83
C HIS A 40 -4.99 8.68 -6.39
N LEU A 41 -6.01 8.90 -5.56
CA LEU A 41 -7.41 8.74 -5.93
C LEU A 41 -8.07 10.09 -6.21
N SER A 42 -8.95 10.11 -7.20
CA SER A 42 -9.93 11.19 -7.35
C SER A 42 -10.99 11.13 -6.24
N PRO A 43 -11.77 12.21 -6.02
CA PRO A 43 -12.82 12.21 -4.99
C PRO A 43 -13.88 11.11 -5.18
N GLU A 44 -14.17 10.74 -6.44
CA GLU A 44 -15.13 9.66 -6.75
C GLU A 44 -14.55 8.29 -6.41
N GLU A 45 -13.30 8.03 -6.82
CA GLU A 45 -12.59 6.77 -6.51
C GLU A 45 -12.32 6.61 -5.01
N LEU A 46 -12.13 7.71 -4.28
CA LEU A 46 -11.97 7.68 -2.82
C LEU A 46 -13.25 7.22 -2.12
N GLU A 47 -14.43 7.67 -2.55
CA GLU A 47 -15.70 7.18 -1.97
C GLU A 47 -15.92 5.70 -2.28
N GLU A 48 -15.62 5.24 -3.50
CA GLU A 48 -15.67 3.81 -3.84
C GLU A 48 -14.72 2.98 -2.95
N TYR A 49 -13.49 3.45 -2.75
CA TYR A 49 -12.52 2.82 -1.86
C TYR A 49 -13.01 2.73 -0.41
N LEU A 50 -13.66 3.79 0.09
CA LEU A 50 -14.20 3.86 1.45
C LEU A 50 -15.49 3.05 1.63
N ASP A 51 -16.21 2.78 0.56
CA ASP A 51 -17.36 1.87 0.57
C ASP A 51 -16.90 0.40 0.65
N GLU A 52 -15.76 0.07 0.03
CA GLU A 52 -15.10 -1.23 0.19
C GLU A 52 -14.37 -1.37 1.54
N ASN A 53 -13.85 -0.25 2.09
CA ASN A 53 -13.07 -0.20 3.33
C ASN A 53 -13.71 0.78 4.34
N PRO A 54 -14.91 0.47 4.88
CA PRO A 54 -15.67 1.40 5.73
C PRO A 54 -14.95 1.76 7.03
N ASP A 55 -14.10 0.87 7.55
CA ASP A 55 -13.31 1.10 8.76
C ASP A 55 -12.24 2.19 8.55
N GLU A 56 -11.79 2.43 7.32
CA GLU A 56 -10.78 3.45 7.02
C GLU A 56 -11.35 4.87 6.99
N ARG A 57 -12.69 5.01 7.02
CA ARG A 57 -13.36 6.31 7.21
C ARG A 57 -12.93 6.99 8.52
N ILE A 58 -12.35 6.25 9.48
CA ILE A 58 -11.75 6.83 10.70
C ILE A 58 -10.58 7.78 10.40
N TYR A 59 -9.89 7.60 9.26
CA TYR A 59 -8.72 8.38 8.88
C TYR A 59 -9.08 9.66 8.11
N LEU A 60 -10.29 9.76 7.53
CA LEU A 60 -10.78 10.98 6.87
C LEU A 60 -10.91 12.19 7.82
N ASN A 61 -11.16 11.94 9.10
CA ASN A 61 -11.49 12.96 10.09
C ASN A 61 -10.33 13.24 11.08
N LYS A 62 -9.12 12.75 10.78
CA LYS A 62 -7.93 12.95 11.61
C LYS A 62 -7.10 14.16 11.18
#